data_AF-A0A956I6D5-F1
#
_entry.id   AF-A0A956I6D5-F1
#
_cell.length_a   1.000
_cell.length_b   1.000
_cell.length_c   1.000
_cell.angle_alpha   90.00
_cell.angle_beta   90.00
_cell.angle_gamma   90.00
#
_symmetry.space_group_name_H-M   'P 1'
#
loop_
_entity.id
_entity.type
_entity.pdbx_description
1 polymer ?
#
loop_
_entity_poly.entity_id
_entity_poly.type
_entity_poly.pdbx_seq_one_letter_code
_entity_poly.pdbx_strand_id
1 'polypeptide(L)'
;MSWQGRPFGSPELRRARERALEHVRGAHPEVSLGSAKLRAEEPDRFVFAVFYREGDQHVVPGAYRIIAVDRGEGATEELPCTPSSPYWVRGLK
;
A
#
# COMPACT_ATOMS: atom_id res chain seq x y z
N MET A 1 5.29 -8.71 29.95
CA MET A 1 4.75 -8.11 28.71
C MET A 1 5.16 -9.02 27.55
N SER A 2 4.30 -9.96 27.18
CA SER A 2 4.61 -10.96 26.16
C SER A 2 4.32 -10.39 24.78
N TRP A 3 5.38 -10.11 24.02
CA TRP A 3 5.31 -9.89 22.58
C TRP A 3 4.96 -11.22 21.90
N GLN A 4 3.66 -11.52 21.80
CA GLN A 4 3.18 -12.57 20.92
C GLN A 4 3.24 -12.02 19.48
N GLY A 5 4.22 -12.50 18.72
CA GLY A 5 4.31 -12.26 17.28
C GLY A 5 3.01 -12.69 16.62
N ARG A 6 2.15 -11.71 16.27
CA ARG A 6 0.98 -11.98 15.45
C ARG A 6 1.48 -12.59 14.14
N PRO A 7 0.93 -13.73 13.69
CA PRO A 7 1.31 -14.31 12.43
C PRO A 7 1.08 -13.27 11.32
N PHE A 8 1.97 -13.25 10.33
CA PHE A 8 1.93 -12.42 9.14
C PHE A 8 0.49 -12.20 8.61
N GLY A 9 -0.12 -11.08 8.98
CA GLY A 9 -1.41 -10.55 8.50
C GLY A 9 -2.63 -11.46 8.70
N SER A 10 -3.72 -10.90 9.22
CA SER A 10 -5.03 -11.57 9.14
C SER A 10 -5.38 -11.89 7.67
N PRO A 11 -6.21 -12.90 7.38
CA PRO A 11 -6.71 -13.16 6.02
C PRO A 11 -7.32 -11.91 5.39
N GLU A 12 -7.96 -11.08 6.20
CA GLU A 12 -8.49 -9.76 5.85
C GLU A 12 -7.37 -8.81 5.36
N LEU A 13 -6.26 -8.68 6.11
CA LEU A 13 -5.13 -7.85 5.71
C LEU A 13 -4.49 -8.33 4.39
N ARG A 14 -4.40 -9.65 4.19
CA ARG A 14 -3.88 -10.23 2.94
C ARG A 14 -4.76 -9.86 1.76
N ARG A 15 -6.08 -10.02 1.90
CA ARG A 15 -7.07 -9.60 0.89
C ARG A 15 -7.01 -8.10 0.62
N ALA A 16 -6.90 -7.29 1.67
CA ALA A 16 -6.79 -5.83 1.52
C ALA A 16 -5.52 -5.44 0.75
N ARG A 17 -4.39 -6.11 1.05
CA ARG A 17 -3.12 -5.92 0.33
C ARG A 17 -3.24 -6.29 -1.15
N GLU A 18 -3.91 -7.40 -1.46
CA GLU A 18 -4.18 -7.83 -2.84
C GLU A 18 -5.02 -6.79 -3.58
N ARG A 19 -6.10 -6.30 -2.97
CA ARG A 19 -6.94 -5.22 -3.55
C ARG A 19 -6.16 -3.95 -3.80
N ALA A 20 -5.25 -3.56 -2.89
CA ALA A 20 -4.40 -2.39 -3.11
C ALA A 20 -3.48 -2.54 -4.33
N LEU A 21 -2.92 -3.74 -4.53
CA LEU A 21 -2.12 -4.05 -5.71
C LEU A 21 -2.96 -4.05 -6.99
N GLU A 22 -4.14 -4.66 -6.94
CA GLU A 22 -5.08 -4.70 -8.08
C GLU A 22 -5.55 -3.30 -8.48
N HIS A 23 -5.82 -2.42 -7.51
CA HIS A 23 -6.17 -1.03 -7.77
C HIS A 23 -5.10 -0.33 -8.60
N VAL A 24 -3.83 -0.39 -8.17
CA VAL A 24 -2.74 0.26 -8.90
C VAL A 24 -2.52 -0.41 -10.26
N ARG A 25 -2.64 -1.73 -10.36
CA ARG A 25 -2.55 -2.44 -11.65
C ARG A 25 -3.62 -1.97 -12.64
N GLY A 26 -4.85 -1.79 -12.15
CA GLY A 26 -5.99 -1.37 -12.96
C GLY A 26 -5.89 0.10 -13.39
N ALA A 27 -5.43 0.97 -12.49
CA ALA A 27 -5.25 2.39 -12.78
C ALA A 27 -4.01 2.69 -13.64
N HIS A 28 -2.97 1.86 -13.52
CA HIS A 28 -1.67 2.04 -14.16
C HIS A 28 -1.17 0.74 -14.79
N PRO A 29 -1.76 0.27 -15.90
CA PRO A 29 -1.34 -0.96 -16.56
C PRO A 29 0.10 -0.92 -17.10
N GLU A 30 0.66 0.28 -17.27
CA GLU A 30 2.02 0.53 -17.76
C GLU A 30 3.12 0.29 -16.71
N VAL A 31 2.78 0.24 -15.42
CA VAL A 31 3.77 0.12 -14.35
C VAL A 31 3.99 -1.33 -13.92
N SER A 32 5.24 -1.65 -13.62
CA SER A 32 5.59 -2.92 -12.98
C SER A 32 5.42 -2.79 -11.48
N LEU A 33 4.43 -3.49 -10.92
CA LEU A 33 4.19 -3.51 -9.48
C LEU A 33 5.28 -4.28 -8.74
N GLY A 34 5.76 -3.70 -7.65
CA GLY A 34 6.70 -4.34 -6.73
C GLY A 34 5.97 -4.95 -5.53
N SER A 35 5.99 -4.22 -4.42
CA SER A 35 5.41 -4.69 -3.15
C SER A 35 4.43 -3.66 -2.59
N ALA A 36 3.43 -4.14 -1.84
CA ALA A 36 2.60 -3.29 -0.99
C ALA A 36 3.01 -3.43 0.48
N LYS A 37 3.26 -2.32 1.16
CA LYS A 37 3.62 -2.24 2.59
C LYS A 37 2.53 -1.51 3.37
N LEU A 38 2.07 -2.11 4.47
CA LEU A 38 1.11 -1.47 5.37
C LEU A 38 1.73 -0.21 5.99
N ARG A 39 0.97 0.88 6.00
CA ARG A 39 1.33 2.19 6.57
C ARG A 39 0.51 2.48 7.82
N ALA A 40 -0.79 2.18 7.77
CA ALA A 40 -1.67 2.34 8.90
C ALA A 40 -2.75 1.25 8.89
N GLU A 41 -3.09 0.81 10.09
CA GLU A 41 -4.28 0.02 10.34
C GLU A 41 -5.27 0.91 11.09
N GLU A 42 -6.35 1.29 10.42
CA GLU A 42 -7.41 2.12 10.98
C GLU A 42 -8.64 1.26 11.31
N PRO A 43 -9.57 1.76 12.14
CA PRO A 43 -10.78 1.02 12.48
C PRO A 43 -11.57 0.56 11.25
N ASP A 44 -11.65 1.41 10.22
CA ASP A 44 -12.52 1.18 9.06
C ASP A 44 -11.75 0.81 7.78
N ARG A 45 -10.42 0.97 7.77
CA ARG A 45 -9.60 0.75 6.56
C ARG A 45 -8.17 0.33 6.86
N PHE A 46 -7.53 -0.24 5.85
CA PHE A 46 -6.09 -0.45 5.79
C PHE A 46 -5.47 0.51 4.78
N VAL A 47 -4.32 1.08 5.11
CA VAL A 47 -3.60 1.99 4.20
C VAL A 47 -2.27 1.38 3.80
N PHE A 48 -2.04 1.21 2.49
CA PHE A 48 -0.84 0.61 1.93
C PHE A 48 -0.05 1.61 1.08
N ALA A 49 1.28 1.55 1.18
CA ALA A 49 2.18 2.09 0.18
C ALA A 49 2.46 1.00 -0.86
N VAL A 50 1.98 1.21 -2.08
CA VAL A 50 2.16 0.28 -3.21
C VAL A 50 3.31 0.78 -4.07
N PHE A 51 4.43 0.07 -4.02
CA PHE A 51 5.64 0.38 -4.76
C PHE A 51 5.54 -0.13 -6.20
N TYR A 52 5.98 0.67 -7.15
CA TYR A 52 5.99 0.36 -8.57
C TYR A 52 7.26 0.89 -9.25
N ARG A 53 7.45 0.47 -10.51
CA ARG A 53 8.52 0.91 -11.38
C ARG A 53 7.94 1.27 -12.74
N GLU A 54 8.46 2.34 -13.32
CA GLU A 54 8.15 2.78 -14.68
C GLU A 54 9.28 2.35 -15.62
N GLY A 55 8.94 1.51 -16.61
CA GLY A 55 9.93 0.91 -17.52
C GLY A 55 11.03 0.12 -16.79
N ASP A 56 12.24 0.16 -17.33
CA ASP A 56 13.40 -0.56 -16.79
C ASP A 56 14.11 0.18 -15.63
N GLN A 57 13.56 1.31 -15.14
CA GLN A 57 14.24 2.13 -14.15
C GLN A 57 14.43 1.40 -12.81
N HIS A 58 15.69 1.18 -12.41
CA HIS A 58 16.06 0.74 -11.06
C HIS A 58 16.30 1.97 -10.17
N VAL A 59 15.23 2.69 -9.81
CA VAL A 59 15.32 3.77 -8.81
C VAL A 59 15.09 3.19 -7.41
N VAL A 60 16.03 3.44 -6.51
CA VAL A 60 15.89 3.12 -5.08
C VAL A 60 15.94 4.45 -4.32
N PRO A 61 14.87 4.81 -3.60
CA PRO A 61 13.66 4.01 -3.38
C PRO A 61 12.69 4.03 -4.57
N GLY A 62 12.01 2.91 -4.79
CA GLY A 62 11.02 2.81 -5.86
C GLY A 62 9.86 3.79 -5.64
N ALA A 63 9.30 4.30 -6.75
CA ALA A 63 8.10 5.11 -6.73
C ALA A 63 6.95 4.35 -6.04
N TYR A 64 6.03 5.07 -5.41
CA TYR A 64 4.91 4.44 -4.73
C TYR A 64 3.65 5.31 -4.74
N ARG A 65 2.50 4.65 -4.63
CA ARG A 65 1.19 5.26 -4.39
C ARG A 65 0.66 4.85 -3.03
N ILE A 66 -0.23 5.67 -2.45
CA ILE A 66 -0.85 5.39 -1.16
C ILE A 66 -2.29 4.98 -1.40
N ILE A 67 -2.63 3.74 -1.09
CA ILE A 67 -3.96 3.18 -1.33
C ILE A 67 -4.62 2.85 0.00
N ALA A 68 -5.78 3.46 0.24
CA ALA A 68 -6.70 3.06 1.29
C ALA A 68 -7.62 1.93 0.78
N VAL A 69 -7.84 0.93 1.62
CA VAL A 69 -8.74 -0.19 1.35
C VAL A 69 -9.69 -0.33 2.52
N ASP A 70 -10.97 -0.13 2.25
CA ASP A 70 -12.03 -0.28 3.24
C ASP A 70 -12.08 -1.74 3.77
N ARG A 71 -12.42 -1.93 5.05
CA ARG A 71 -12.50 -3.26 5.65
C ARG A 71 -13.78 -4.03 5.29
N GLY A 72 -14.87 -3.31 5.04
CA GLY A 72 -16.20 -3.88 4.83
C GLY A 72 -16.49 -4.17 3.37
N GLU A 73 -16.72 -3.12 2.59
CA GLU A 73 -17.03 -3.22 1.16
C GLU A 73 -15.74 -3.45 0.35
N GLY A 74 -14.60 -3.04 0.93
CA GLY A 74 -13.28 -3.03 0.34
C GLY A 74 -13.23 -2.33 -1.00
N ALA A 75 -13.98 -1.23 -1.08
CA ALA A 75 -13.67 -0.11 -1.92
C ALA A 75 -12.20 0.31 -1.71
N THR A 76 -11.60 0.84 -2.77
CA THR A 76 -10.22 1.28 -2.79
C THR A 76 -10.16 2.74 -3.20
N GLU A 77 -9.31 3.51 -2.53
CA GLU A 77 -9.13 4.94 -2.77
C GLU A 77 -7.64 5.26 -2.82
N GLU A 78 -7.21 6.00 -3.83
CA GLU A 78 -5.86 6.56 -3.85
C GLU A 78 -5.82 7.85 -3.00
N LEU A 79 -4.98 7.84 -1.98
CA LEU A 79 -4.72 8.98 -1.12
C LEU A 79 -3.54 9.81 -1.66
N PRO A 80 -3.50 11.12 -1.35
CA PRO A 80 -2.37 11.96 -1.75
C PRO A 80 -1.02 11.40 -1.31
N CYS A 81 -0.15 11.14 -2.28
CA CYS A 81 1.24 10.76 -2.06
C CYS A 81 2.11 12.01 -1.97
N THR A 82 1.96 12.77 -0.87
CA THR A 82 2.69 14.02 -0.61
C THR A 82 3.32 14.03 0.77
N PRO A 83 4.39 14.81 1.04
CA PRO A 83 4.99 14.90 2.37
C PRO A 83 4.05 15.33 3.50
N SER A 84 2.96 16.03 3.17
CA SER A 84 1.90 16.40 4.11
C SER A 84 0.94 15.25 4.47
N SER A 85 0.94 14.17 3.69
CA SER A 85 0.13 12.99 3.96
C SER A 85 0.61 12.27 5.22
N PRO A 86 -0.27 11.89 6.15
CA PRO A 86 0.13 11.15 7.35
C PRO A 86 0.68 9.76 7.01
N TYR A 87 0.39 9.24 5.81
CA TYR A 87 0.85 7.94 5.35
C TYR A 87 2.13 8.00 4.50
N TRP A 88 2.66 9.21 4.28
CA TRP A 88 3.91 9.44 3.55
C TRP A 88 5.04 8.59 4.10
N VAL A 89 5.80 7.95 3.21
CA VAL A 89 6.97 7.17 3.60
C VAL A 89 8.16 8.12 3.72
N ARG A 90 8.48 8.50 4.96
CA ARG A 90 9.64 9.35 5.27
C ARG A 90 10.95 8.69 4.80
N GLY A 91 11.85 9.50 4.23
CA GLY A 91 13.17 9.05 3.79
C GLY A 91 13.20 8.45 2.39
N LEU A 92 12.07 8.40 1.68
CA LEU A 92 12.06 8.16 0.24
C LEU A 92 12.09 9.54 -0.46
N LYS A 93 13.20 9.84 -1.15
CA LYS A 93 13.39 11.03 -1.99
C LYS A 93 13.35 10.63 -3.45
#